data_AF-A4XMQ5-F1
#
_entry.id   AF-A4XMQ5-F1
#
_cell.length_a   1.000
_cell.length_b   1.000
_cell.length_c   1.000
_cell.angle_alpha   90.00
_cell.angle_beta   90.00
_cell.angle_gamma   90.00
#
_symmetry.space_group_name_H-M   'P 1'
#
loop_
_entity.id
_entity.type
_entity.pdbx_description
1 polymer ?
#
loop_
_entity_poly.entity_id
_entity_poly.type
_entity_poly.pdbx_seq_one_letter_code
_entity_poly.pdbx_strand_id
1 'polypeptide(L)'
;MICPKCKDEFVVEDEKYKCPACQISLPVAFYGYELKQDDIDKLILEGVSEELEFFSQAKNKRFRAKLVYENGKVDFEFRSGKENKGKIGDERGKEDDTICIFLNSLSSGVVRVFEIDGNKKEEKIYDFGTKATRYSHALSLIAILPLIPVEKKLRIISDDVAFVKYTLGEATPRDREIRTGIYVLLQLLKNYTWSLELSMKKLKLKGGNSKKLSKNLFPYISMAKTEEQGNIIVEIENCNLAVEEHFLEYMQKARKLKLGKYIISKELAGKLEIWQQAAKS
;
A
#
# COMPACT_ATOMS: atom_id res chain seq x y z
N MET A 1 -19.29 16.41 1.71
CA MET A 1 -18.78 15.09 1.29
C MET A 1 -17.27 15.08 1.46
N ILE A 2 -16.72 14.12 2.18
CA ILE A 2 -15.31 14.01 2.51
C ILE A 2 -14.68 12.91 1.67
N CYS A 3 -13.47 13.11 1.17
CA CYS A 3 -12.75 12.08 0.45
C CYS A 3 -12.24 11.00 1.41
N PRO A 4 -12.65 9.72 1.29
CA PRO A 4 -12.19 8.66 2.18
C PRO A 4 -10.68 8.39 2.05
N LYS A 5 -10.05 8.79 0.92
CA LYS A 5 -8.63 8.57 0.64
C LYS A 5 -7.70 9.63 1.23
N CYS A 6 -8.09 10.90 1.23
CA CYS A 6 -7.26 12.01 1.74
C CYS A 6 -7.88 12.84 2.86
N LYS A 7 -9.13 12.55 3.24
CA LYS A 7 -9.93 13.28 4.25
C LYS A 7 -10.17 14.76 3.95
N ASP A 8 -9.74 15.24 2.78
CA ASP A 8 -10.08 16.56 2.26
C ASP A 8 -11.54 16.57 1.75
N GLU A 9 -12.17 17.74 1.77
CA GLU A 9 -13.52 17.92 1.23
C GLU A 9 -13.54 17.78 -0.30
N PHE A 10 -14.59 17.13 -0.81
CA PHE A 10 -14.88 17.12 -2.24
C PHE A 10 -15.38 18.49 -2.68
N VAL A 11 -14.86 18.98 -3.80
CA VAL A 11 -15.40 20.14 -4.52
C VAL A 11 -16.38 19.63 -5.57
N VAL A 12 -17.54 20.26 -5.69
CA VAL A 12 -18.53 19.91 -6.71
C VAL A 12 -18.29 20.75 -7.95
N GLU A 13 -17.95 20.12 -9.07
CA GLU A 13 -17.77 20.74 -10.38
C GLU A 13 -18.33 19.83 -11.47
N ASP A 14 -19.07 20.39 -12.44
CA ASP A 14 -19.65 19.64 -13.56
C ASP A 14 -20.50 18.43 -13.12
N GLU A 15 -21.32 18.61 -12.08
CA GLU A 15 -22.12 17.54 -11.46
C GLU A 15 -21.28 16.34 -10.97
N LYS A 16 -20.00 16.59 -10.63
CA LYS A 16 -19.09 15.58 -10.10
C LYS A 16 -18.47 16.03 -8.79
N TYR A 17 -18.40 15.12 -7.83
CA TYR A 17 -17.51 15.22 -6.69
C TYR A 17 -16.07 15.06 -7.17
N LYS A 18 -15.31 16.16 -7.16
CA LYS A 18 -13.88 16.18 -7.49
C LYS A 18 -13.07 16.42 -6.23
N CYS A 19 -12.20 15.49 -5.88
CA CYS A 19 -11.30 15.70 -4.76
C CYS A 19 -10.07 16.50 -5.25
N PRO A 20 -9.80 17.70 -4.69
CA PRO A 20 -8.68 18.53 -5.15
C PRO A 20 -7.31 17.90 -4.87
N ALA A 21 -7.21 17.05 -3.84
CA ALA A 21 -5.99 16.35 -3.46
C ALA A 21 -5.84 14.98 -4.12
N CYS A 22 -6.91 14.17 -4.13
CA CYS A 22 -6.89 12.81 -4.64
C CYS A 22 -7.25 12.69 -6.14
N GLN A 23 -7.73 13.78 -6.76
CA GLN A 23 -8.30 13.85 -8.12
C GLN A 23 -9.37 12.79 -8.40
N ILE A 24 -9.96 12.18 -7.37
CA ILE A 24 -11.10 11.29 -7.51
C ILE A 24 -12.23 12.11 -8.10
N SER A 25 -12.87 11.56 -9.14
CA SER A 25 -14.03 12.16 -9.77
C SER A 25 -15.14 11.11 -9.77
N LEU A 26 -16.21 11.41 -9.05
CA LEU A 26 -17.43 10.63 -9.01
C LEU A 26 -18.58 11.53 -9.44
N PRO A 27 -19.58 11.02 -10.17
CA PRO A 27 -20.80 11.77 -10.42
C PRO A 27 -21.52 12.06 -9.10
N VAL A 28 -22.13 13.24 -8.97
CA VAL A 28 -22.98 13.57 -7.82
C VAL A 28 -24.20 12.67 -7.80
N ALA A 29 -24.78 12.42 -8.98
CA ALA A 29 -25.84 11.45 -9.18
C ALA A 29 -25.52 10.51 -10.35
N PHE A 30 -25.79 9.22 -10.17
CA PHE A 30 -25.64 8.20 -11.20
C PHE A 30 -27.01 7.59 -11.52
N TYR A 31 -27.48 7.75 -12.76
CA TYR A 31 -28.79 7.26 -13.20
C TYR A 31 -29.96 7.70 -12.28
N GLY A 32 -29.92 8.96 -11.83
CA GLY A 32 -30.94 9.56 -10.97
C GLY A 32 -30.84 9.19 -9.49
N TYR A 33 -29.86 8.38 -9.09
CA TYR A 33 -29.54 8.11 -7.70
C TYR A 33 -28.39 9.04 -7.24
N GLU A 34 -28.63 9.86 -6.23
CA GLU A 34 -27.59 10.69 -5.61
C GLU A 34 -26.64 9.84 -4.75
N LEU A 35 -25.34 9.90 -5.02
CA LEU A 35 -24.35 9.16 -4.23
C LEU A 35 -24.26 9.77 -2.83
N LYS A 36 -24.39 8.93 -1.79
CA LYS A 36 -24.20 9.33 -0.39
C LYS A 36 -22.76 9.13 0.05
N GLN A 37 -22.40 9.67 1.21
CA GLN A 37 -21.05 9.52 1.76
C GLN A 37 -20.64 8.04 1.87
N ASP A 38 -21.54 7.17 2.34
CA ASP A 38 -21.28 5.73 2.44
C ASP A 38 -21.08 5.06 1.07
N ASP A 39 -21.81 5.50 0.04
CA ASP A 39 -21.65 4.99 -1.33
C ASP A 39 -20.29 5.40 -1.90
N ILE A 40 -19.89 6.66 -1.65
CA ILE A 40 -18.58 7.21 -2.03
C ILE A 40 -17.45 6.47 -1.32
N ASP A 41 -17.60 6.22 -0.02
CA ASP A 41 -16.62 5.50 0.78
C ASP A 41 -16.38 4.12 0.20
N LYS A 42 -17.45 3.36 -0.06
CA LYS A 42 -17.36 2.02 -0.65
C LYS A 42 -16.82 2.05 -2.08
N LEU A 43 -17.32 2.93 -2.94
CA LEU A 43 -16.84 3.04 -4.32
C LEU A 43 -15.35 3.38 -4.42
N ILE A 44 -14.84 4.25 -3.54
CA ILE A 44 -13.43 4.66 -3.58
C ILE A 44 -12.52 3.64 -2.90
N LEU A 45 -12.97 3.03 -1.81
CA LEU A 45 -12.15 2.15 -0.98
C LEU A 45 -12.22 0.69 -1.40
N GLU A 46 -13.42 0.22 -1.72
CA GLU A 46 -13.73 -1.18 -2.07
C GLU A 46 -13.84 -1.35 -3.59
N GLY A 47 -14.06 -0.26 -4.34
CA GLY A 47 -14.27 -0.29 -5.78
C GLY A 47 -15.69 -0.71 -6.18
N VAL A 48 -16.56 -0.99 -5.21
CA VAL A 48 -17.94 -1.44 -5.42
C VAL A 48 -18.86 -0.88 -4.34
N SER A 49 -20.13 -0.63 -4.65
CA SER A 49 -21.16 -0.20 -3.70
C SER A 49 -22.00 -1.37 -3.20
N GLU A 50 -22.88 -1.07 -2.23
CA GLU A 50 -24.00 -1.96 -1.94
C GLU A 50 -24.98 -2.05 -3.12
N GLU A 51 -25.91 -2.99 -3.05
CA GLU A 51 -26.97 -3.14 -4.03
C GLU A 51 -27.97 -1.99 -3.86
N LEU A 52 -28.01 -1.09 -4.85
CA LEU A 52 -28.83 0.10 -4.88
C LEU A 52 -30.00 -0.10 -5.85
N GLU A 53 -31.13 0.55 -5.59
CA GLU A 53 -32.31 0.52 -6.44
C GLU A 53 -32.33 1.72 -7.38
N PHE A 54 -32.34 1.45 -8.68
CA PHE A 54 -32.34 2.44 -9.76
C PHE A 54 -33.62 2.33 -10.58
N PHE A 55 -33.91 3.38 -11.36
CA PHE A 55 -35.05 3.40 -12.28
C PHE A 55 -34.58 3.53 -13.72
N SER A 56 -34.91 2.53 -14.56
CA SER A 56 -34.65 2.59 -15.99
C SER A 56 -35.80 3.32 -16.69
N GLN A 57 -35.56 4.54 -17.17
CA GLN A 57 -36.52 5.29 -17.98
C GLN A 57 -36.85 4.55 -19.29
N ALA A 58 -35.85 3.92 -19.92
CA ALA A 58 -36.02 3.17 -21.17
C ALA A 58 -36.93 1.93 -21.02
N LYS A 59 -36.90 1.26 -19.87
CA LYS A 59 -37.73 0.06 -19.61
C LYS A 59 -38.91 0.34 -18.68
N ASN A 60 -39.08 1.59 -18.25
CA ASN A 60 -40.05 2.06 -17.26
C ASN A 60 -40.16 1.14 -16.03
N LYS A 61 -39.02 0.64 -15.54
CA LYS A 61 -38.94 -0.37 -14.47
C LYS A 61 -37.80 -0.07 -13.51
N ARG A 62 -38.04 -0.36 -12.23
CA ARG A 62 -37.00 -0.37 -11.20
C ARG A 62 -36.14 -1.61 -11.32
N PHE A 63 -34.86 -1.46 -11.07
CA PHE A 63 -33.89 -2.55 -11.05
C PHE A 63 -32.90 -2.33 -9.91
N ARG A 64 -32.30 -3.42 -9.43
CA ARG A 64 -31.26 -3.36 -8.40
C ARG A 64 -29.91 -3.74 -9.01
N ALA A 65 -28.89 -2.97 -8.70
CA ALA A 65 -27.53 -3.19 -9.18
C ALA A 65 -26.54 -2.67 -8.14
N LYS A 66 -25.33 -3.23 -8.13
CA LYS A 66 -24.20 -2.58 -7.47
C LYS A 66 -23.59 -1.56 -8.43
N LEU A 67 -22.91 -0.56 -7.90
CA LEU A 67 -22.06 0.34 -8.66
C LEU A 67 -20.61 -0.10 -8.50
N VAL A 68 -19.81 -0.05 -9.57
CA VAL A 68 -18.37 -0.32 -9.55
C VAL A 68 -17.61 0.92 -10.00
N TYR A 69 -16.44 1.17 -9.39
CA TYR A 69 -15.55 2.28 -9.74
C TYR A 69 -14.25 1.75 -10.34
N GLU A 70 -14.19 1.72 -11.67
CA GLU A 70 -13.03 1.23 -12.41
C GLU A 70 -12.57 2.27 -13.43
N ASN A 71 -11.25 2.43 -13.60
CA ASN A 71 -10.65 3.34 -14.57
C ASN A 71 -11.16 4.81 -14.49
N GLY A 72 -11.56 5.24 -13.29
CA GLY A 72 -12.08 6.59 -13.05
C GLY A 72 -13.52 6.81 -13.50
N LYS A 73 -14.28 5.73 -13.76
CA LYS A 73 -15.69 5.77 -14.12
C LYS A 73 -16.50 4.89 -13.17
N VAL A 74 -17.76 5.29 -12.96
CA VAL A 74 -18.76 4.49 -12.24
C VAL A 74 -19.59 3.72 -13.27
N ASP A 75 -19.79 2.42 -13.09
CA ASP A 75 -20.63 1.57 -13.92
C ASP A 75 -21.50 0.60 -13.09
N PHE A 76 -22.45 -0.09 -13.71
CA PHE A 76 -23.31 -1.07 -13.06
C PHE A 76 -22.72 -2.47 -13.04
N GLU A 77 -22.85 -3.15 -11.91
CA GLU A 77 -22.66 -4.59 -11.77
C GLU A 77 -24.02 -5.24 -11.40
N PHE A 78 -24.53 -6.07 -12.29
CA PHE A 78 -25.81 -6.78 -12.11
C PHE A 78 -25.55 -8.22 -11.64
N ARG A 79 -26.22 -8.64 -10.56
CA ARG A 79 -26.29 -10.07 -10.20
C ARG A 79 -27.00 -10.83 -11.32
N SER A 80 -26.26 -11.62 -12.08
CA SER A 80 -26.76 -12.41 -13.20
C SER A 80 -27.67 -13.54 -12.69
N GLY A 81 -28.99 -13.33 -12.79
CA GLY A 81 -30.00 -14.37 -12.62
C GLY A 81 -30.59 -14.80 -13.96
N LYS A 82 -30.02 -15.85 -14.58
CA LYS A 82 -30.71 -16.91 -15.34
C LYS A 82 -29.75 -17.94 -15.93
N GLU A 83 -29.75 -19.10 -15.26
CA GLU A 83 -29.48 -20.48 -15.68
C GLU A 83 -28.54 -20.76 -16.87
N ASN A 84 -27.35 -21.25 -16.56
CA ASN A 84 -26.81 -22.45 -17.20
C ASN A 84 -26.21 -23.36 -16.12
N LYS A 85 -26.74 -24.60 -16.03
CA LYS A 85 -26.29 -25.63 -15.09
C LYS A 85 -24.90 -26.12 -15.51
N GLY A 86 -23.89 -25.63 -14.81
CA GLY A 86 -22.52 -26.14 -14.87
C GLY A 86 -21.73 -25.69 -13.64
N LYS A 87 -21.89 -26.44 -12.54
CA LYS A 87 -21.11 -26.43 -11.28
C LYS A 87 -20.15 -25.24 -11.07
N ILE A 88 -20.58 -24.23 -10.30
CA ILE A 88 -19.69 -23.48 -9.41
C ILE A 88 -20.44 -23.31 -8.09
N GLY A 89 -19.97 -24.04 -7.07
CA GLY A 89 -20.45 -23.89 -5.70
C GLY A 89 -19.88 -22.64 -5.03
N ASP A 90 -20.64 -22.13 -4.07
CA ASP A 90 -20.24 -21.21 -2.99
C ASP A 90 -19.26 -20.08 -3.32
N GLU A 91 -19.81 -18.90 -3.66
CA GLU A 91 -19.05 -17.64 -3.69
C GLU A 91 -19.80 -16.51 -2.94
N ARG A 92 -20.26 -16.79 -1.72
CA ARG A 92 -20.70 -15.74 -0.77
C ARG A 92 -19.77 -15.59 0.44
N GLY A 93 -18.56 -16.14 0.37
CA GLY A 93 -17.55 -16.10 1.45
C GLY A 93 -16.16 -15.62 1.03
N LYS A 94 -16.01 -14.88 -0.08
CA LYS A 94 -14.69 -14.57 -0.71
C LYS A 94 -14.19 -13.12 -0.61
N GLU A 95 -14.95 -12.18 -0.03
CA GLU A 95 -14.47 -10.79 0.16
C GLU A 95 -13.51 -10.64 1.37
N ASP A 96 -13.48 -11.58 2.31
CA ASP A 96 -12.58 -11.56 3.49
C ASP A 96 -11.18 -12.17 3.25
N ASP A 97 -10.86 -12.65 2.04
CA ASP A 97 -9.61 -13.39 1.79
C ASP A 97 -8.52 -12.57 1.08
N THR A 98 -8.80 -11.31 0.74
CA THR A 98 -7.87 -10.45 -0.01
C THR A 98 -7.43 -9.24 0.79
N ILE A 99 -6.11 -9.06 0.92
CA ILE A 99 -5.50 -7.87 1.51
C ILE A 99 -5.09 -6.93 0.38
N CYS A 100 -5.58 -5.70 0.43
CA CYS A 100 -5.24 -4.66 -0.53
C CYS A 100 -4.11 -3.78 0.01
N ILE A 101 -3.04 -3.62 -0.77
CA ILE A 101 -1.83 -2.91 -0.39
C ILE A 101 -1.57 -1.79 -1.39
N PHE A 102 -1.64 -0.54 -0.94
CA PHE A 102 -1.36 0.63 -1.76
C PHE A 102 0.02 1.20 -1.43
N LEU A 103 0.90 1.26 -2.42
CA LEU A 103 2.22 1.87 -2.35
C LEU A 103 2.17 3.24 -3.04
N ASN A 104 2.24 4.31 -2.24
CA ASN A 104 2.22 5.68 -2.74
C ASN A 104 3.54 6.39 -2.45
N SER A 105 4.12 7.00 -3.48
CA SER A 105 5.34 7.77 -3.37
C SER A 105 5.05 9.16 -2.81
N LEU A 106 5.58 9.49 -1.63
CA LEU A 106 5.44 10.84 -1.03
C LEU A 106 6.58 11.78 -1.45
N SER A 107 7.78 11.23 -1.59
CA SER A 107 8.99 11.87 -2.10
C SER A 107 9.98 10.78 -2.55
N SER A 108 11.18 11.16 -3.01
CA SER A 108 12.23 10.16 -3.24
C SER A 108 12.56 9.45 -1.92
N GLY A 109 12.66 8.13 -1.95
CA GLY A 109 12.96 7.33 -0.77
C GLY A 109 11.79 7.07 0.18
N VAL A 110 10.74 7.90 0.14
CA VAL A 110 9.63 7.86 1.11
C VAL A 110 8.37 7.29 0.47
N VAL A 111 7.91 6.17 1.02
CA VAL A 111 6.73 5.43 0.54
C VAL A 111 5.73 5.32 1.67
N ARG A 112 4.50 5.75 1.38
CA ARG A 112 3.34 5.49 2.22
C ARG A 112 2.69 4.19 1.77
N VAL A 113 2.57 3.26 2.71
CA VAL A 113 1.89 1.99 2.56
C VAL A 113 0.54 2.09 3.28
N PHE A 114 -0.54 1.86 2.54
CA PHE A 114 -1.86 1.62 3.12
C PHE A 114 -2.24 0.16 2.94
N GLU A 115 -2.59 -0.50 4.02
CA GLU A 115 -3.06 -1.87 4.05
C GLU A 115 -4.55 -1.89 4.44
N ILE A 116 -5.33 -2.67 3.70
CA ILE A 116 -6.76 -2.90 3.97
C ILE A 116 -6.99 -4.42 4.03
N ASP A 117 -7.43 -4.90 5.19
CA ASP A 117 -7.87 -6.28 5.44
C ASP A 117 -9.29 -6.24 6.01
N GLY A 118 -10.28 -6.40 5.13
CA GLY A 118 -11.69 -6.15 5.45
C GLY A 118 -11.89 -4.74 6.04
N ASN A 119 -12.33 -4.67 7.30
CA ASN A 119 -12.57 -3.41 8.00
C ASN A 119 -11.31 -2.80 8.65
N LYS A 120 -10.21 -3.55 8.74
CA LYS A 120 -8.96 -3.06 9.33
C LYS A 120 -8.20 -2.24 8.30
N LYS A 121 -7.77 -1.05 8.70
CA LYS A 121 -6.98 -0.13 7.88
C LYS A 121 -5.73 0.26 8.64
N GLU A 122 -4.56 -0.03 8.07
CA GLU A 122 -3.27 0.39 8.61
C GLU A 122 -2.55 1.33 7.62
N GLU A 123 -1.92 2.37 8.16
CA GLU A 123 -1.07 3.28 7.39
C GLU A 123 0.33 3.28 8.01
N LYS A 124 1.35 3.04 7.18
CA LYS A 124 2.76 3.13 7.55
C LYS A 124 3.53 3.95 6.52
N ILE A 125 4.42 4.82 7.00
CA ILE A 125 5.35 5.56 6.14
C ILE A 125 6.75 5.00 6.36
N TYR A 126 7.34 4.46 5.30
CA TYR A 126 8.72 4.00 5.26
C TYR A 126 9.59 5.06 4.59
N ASP A 127 10.64 5.49 5.28
CA ASP A 127 11.60 6.47 4.79
C ASP A 127 12.97 5.79 4.59
N PHE A 128 13.28 5.48 3.34
CA PHE A 128 14.58 4.95 2.92
C PHE A 128 15.51 6.06 2.40
N GLY A 129 15.24 7.33 2.76
CA GLY A 129 16.08 8.49 2.49
C GLY A 129 16.41 8.70 1.03
N THR A 130 17.65 8.44 0.63
CA THR A 130 18.11 8.75 -0.73
C THR A 130 17.85 7.64 -1.75
N LYS A 131 17.26 6.52 -1.34
CA LYS A 131 16.97 5.41 -2.25
C LYS A 131 15.98 5.81 -3.33
N ALA A 132 16.18 5.24 -4.52
CA ALA A 132 15.29 5.48 -5.65
C ALA A 132 13.87 4.99 -5.34
N THR A 133 12.85 5.76 -5.72
CA THR A 133 11.43 5.44 -5.45
C THR A 133 11.05 4.00 -5.81
N ARG A 134 11.43 3.53 -7.01
CA ARG A 134 11.21 2.15 -7.46
C ARG A 134 11.81 1.08 -6.55
N TYR A 135 12.93 1.37 -5.91
CA TYR A 135 13.55 0.47 -4.93
C TYR A 135 12.83 0.56 -3.58
N SER A 136 12.48 1.77 -3.14
CA SER A 136 11.71 2.00 -1.92
C SER A 136 10.37 1.28 -1.92
N HIS A 137 9.67 1.20 -3.07
CA HIS A 137 8.45 0.39 -3.19
C HIS A 137 8.70 -1.09 -2.92
N ALA A 138 9.79 -1.64 -3.49
CA ALA A 138 10.18 -3.02 -3.24
C ALA A 138 10.54 -3.26 -1.77
N LEU A 139 11.31 -2.35 -1.16
CA LEU A 139 11.68 -2.41 0.25
C LEU A 139 10.45 -2.30 1.16
N SER A 140 9.49 -1.42 0.84
CA SER A 140 8.24 -1.32 1.59
C SER A 140 7.44 -2.63 1.60
N LEU A 141 7.35 -3.33 0.46
CA LEU A 141 6.72 -4.65 0.44
C LEU A 141 7.51 -5.68 1.23
N ILE A 142 8.84 -5.74 1.06
CA ILE A 142 9.70 -6.63 1.85
C ILE A 142 9.51 -6.39 3.35
N ALA A 143 9.29 -5.13 3.77
CA ALA A 143 9.07 -4.78 5.16
C ALA A 143 7.75 -5.35 5.72
N ILE A 144 6.66 -5.33 4.95
CA ILE A 144 5.32 -5.70 5.43
C ILE A 144 4.98 -7.18 5.23
N LEU A 145 5.53 -7.84 4.20
CA LEU A 145 5.19 -9.23 3.88
C LEU A 145 5.31 -10.18 5.08
N PRO A 146 6.33 -10.09 5.96
CA PRO A 146 6.41 -10.95 7.16
C PRO A 146 5.24 -10.78 8.15
N LEU A 147 4.45 -9.72 8.05
CA LEU A 147 3.28 -9.44 8.88
C LEU A 147 1.99 -10.02 8.30
N ILE A 148 2.02 -10.39 7.01
CA ILE A 148 0.82 -10.76 6.26
C ILE A 148 0.69 -12.29 6.24
N PRO A 149 -0.48 -12.83 6.65
CA PRO A 149 -0.75 -14.27 6.58
C PRO A 149 -0.63 -14.80 5.14
N VAL A 150 0.02 -15.95 4.97
CA VAL A 150 0.39 -16.52 3.66
C VAL A 150 -0.83 -17.02 2.89
N GLU A 151 -1.88 -17.40 3.61
CA GLU A 151 -3.16 -17.86 3.09
C GLU A 151 -3.94 -16.75 2.36
N LYS A 152 -3.70 -15.48 2.69
CA LYS A 152 -4.40 -14.34 2.12
C LYS A 152 -3.90 -14.03 0.71
N LYS A 153 -4.82 -13.65 -0.17
CA LYS A 153 -4.50 -13.10 -1.49
C LYS A 153 -4.05 -11.65 -1.36
N LEU A 154 -3.03 -11.26 -2.11
CA LEU A 154 -2.50 -9.89 -2.10
C LEU A 154 -2.91 -9.16 -3.36
N ARG A 155 -3.59 -8.01 -3.21
CA ARG A 155 -3.79 -7.07 -4.30
C ARG A 155 -2.90 -5.86 -4.08
N ILE A 156 -1.83 -5.77 -4.86
CA ILE A 156 -0.82 -4.72 -4.71
C ILE A 156 -1.06 -3.63 -5.75
N ILE A 157 -1.08 -2.38 -5.31
CA ILE A 157 -1.31 -1.22 -6.18
C ILE A 157 -0.17 -0.23 -5.96
N SER A 158 0.59 0.07 -7.00
CA SER A 158 1.75 0.97 -6.93
C SER A 158 1.59 2.16 -7.85
N ASP A 159 2.02 3.36 -7.42
CA ASP A 159 2.08 4.56 -8.26
C ASP A 159 3.39 4.71 -9.06
N ASP A 160 4.32 3.75 -8.96
CA ASP A 160 5.60 3.77 -9.65
C ASP A 160 5.64 2.77 -10.82
N VAL A 161 5.61 3.33 -12.05
CA VAL A 161 5.63 2.55 -13.29
C VAL A 161 6.87 1.67 -13.41
N ALA A 162 8.04 2.17 -12.97
CA ALA A 162 9.28 1.42 -13.11
C ALA A 162 9.27 0.18 -12.19
N PHE A 163 8.84 0.34 -10.94
CA PHE A 163 8.63 -0.77 -10.01
C PHE A 163 7.65 -1.80 -10.57
N VAL A 164 6.50 -1.38 -11.10
CA VAL A 164 5.51 -2.29 -11.69
C VAL A 164 6.13 -3.09 -12.83
N LYS A 165 6.80 -2.42 -13.78
CA LYS A 165 7.48 -3.07 -14.90
C LYS A 165 8.57 -4.05 -14.47
N TYR A 166 9.32 -3.72 -13.42
CA TYR A 166 10.37 -4.60 -12.91
C TYR A 166 9.80 -5.84 -12.23
N THR A 167 8.75 -5.67 -11.43
CA THR A 167 8.12 -6.78 -10.70
C THR A 167 7.36 -7.72 -11.63
N LEU A 168 6.71 -7.20 -12.67
CA LEU A 168 6.05 -8.00 -13.71
C LEU A 168 7.02 -8.62 -14.73
N GLY A 169 8.33 -8.29 -14.66
CA GLY A 169 9.34 -8.82 -15.59
C GLY A 169 9.34 -8.16 -16.98
N GLU A 170 8.57 -7.09 -17.18
CA GLU A 170 8.54 -6.32 -18.44
C GLU A 170 9.84 -5.52 -18.67
N ALA A 171 10.58 -5.22 -17.60
CA ALA A 171 11.87 -4.55 -17.68
C ALA A 171 12.84 -5.06 -16.61
N THR A 172 14.15 -4.94 -16.87
CA THR A 172 15.18 -5.29 -15.89
C THR A 172 15.87 -4.04 -15.34
N PRO A 173 16.02 -3.89 -14.01
CA PRO A 173 16.78 -2.79 -13.42
C PRO A 173 18.25 -2.82 -13.85
N ARG A 174 18.77 -1.67 -14.31
CA ARG A 174 20.21 -1.49 -14.59
C ARG A 174 21.04 -1.51 -13.31
N ASP A 175 20.52 -0.87 -12.28
CA ASP A 175 21.15 -0.79 -10.96
C ASP A 175 21.12 -2.15 -10.26
N ARG A 176 22.26 -2.54 -9.66
CA ARG A 176 22.43 -3.85 -9.01
C ARG A 176 21.65 -3.96 -7.70
N GLU A 177 21.57 -2.91 -6.90
CA GLU A 177 20.82 -2.92 -5.64
C GLU A 177 19.35 -3.12 -5.93
N ILE A 178 18.81 -2.34 -6.88
CA ILE A 178 17.40 -2.44 -7.28
C ILE A 178 17.09 -3.83 -7.84
N ARG A 179 17.98 -4.39 -8.67
CA ARG A 179 17.81 -5.74 -9.20
C ARG A 179 17.78 -6.79 -8.10
N THR A 180 18.66 -6.66 -7.10
CA THR A 180 18.71 -7.55 -5.94
C THR A 180 17.44 -7.43 -5.09
N GLY A 181 16.99 -6.20 -4.85
CA GLY A 181 15.76 -5.92 -4.12
C GLY A 181 14.52 -6.52 -4.78
N ILE A 182 14.34 -6.31 -6.09
CA ILE A 182 13.24 -6.89 -6.86
C ILE A 182 13.32 -8.43 -6.82
N TYR A 183 14.52 -9.01 -6.97
CA TYR A 183 14.69 -10.45 -6.88
C TYR A 183 14.26 -11.00 -5.52
N VAL A 184 14.71 -10.38 -4.41
CA VAL A 184 14.34 -10.76 -3.05
C VAL A 184 12.84 -10.65 -2.84
N LEU A 185 12.23 -9.53 -3.25
CA LEU A 185 10.78 -9.34 -3.20
C LEU A 185 10.03 -10.47 -3.93
N LEU A 186 10.44 -10.80 -5.16
CA LEU A 186 9.80 -11.86 -5.93
C LEU A 186 9.93 -13.23 -5.27
N GLN A 187 11.05 -13.53 -4.59
CA GLN A 187 11.16 -14.78 -3.82
C GLN A 187 10.17 -14.82 -2.65
N LEU A 188 9.93 -13.69 -1.97
CA LEU A 188 8.94 -13.63 -0.89
C LEU A 188 7.52 -13.77 -1.42
N LEU A 189 7.20 -13.08 -2.52
CA LEU A 189 5.88 -13.11 -3.15
C LEU A 189 5.49 -14.49 -3.69
N LYS A 190 6.44 -15.40 -3.96
CA LYS A 190 6.13 -16.80 -4.34
C LYS A 190 5.30 -17.54 -3.30
N ASN A 191 5.36 -17.13 -2.04
CA ASN A 191 4.58 -17.75 -0.98
C ASN A 191 3.11 -17.31 -1.03
N TYR A 192 2.79 -16.24 -1.76
CA TYR A 192 1.46 -15.63 -1.79
C TYR A 192 0.81 -15.80 -3.16
N THR A 193 -0.52 -15.79 -3.18
CA THR A 193 -1.26 -15.48 -4.42
C THR A 193 -1.36 -13.97 -4.53
N TRP A 194 -0.81 -13.36 -5.57
CA TRP A 194 -0.75 -11.90 -5.68
C TRP A 194 -1.08 -11.36 -7.07
N SER A 195 -1.59 -10.14 -7.12
CA SER A 195 -1.69 -9.30 -8.31
C SER A 195 -1.00 -7.95 -8.08
N LEU A 196 -0.55 -7.31 -9.15
CA LEU A 196 0.08 -5.99 -9.11
C LEU A 196 -0.51 -5.09 -10.19
N GLU A 197 -1.00 -3.93 -9.78
CA GLU A 197 -1.64 -2.94 -10.63
C GLU A 197 -0.92 -1.59 -10.55
N LEU A 198 -0.87 -0.88 -11.67
CA LEU A 198 -0.39 0.50 -11.73
C LEU A 198 -1.53 1.47 -11.36
N SER A 199 -1.31 2.26 -10.32
CA SER A 199 -2.14 3.44 -10.05
C SER A 199 -1.81 4.55 -11.04
N MET A 200 -2.77 4.91 -11.89
CA MET A 200 -2.64 5.98 -12.89
C MET A 200 -2.57 7.39 -12.28
N LYS A 201 -2.70 7.55 -10.96
CA LYS A 201 -2.62 8.85 -10.26
C LYS A 201 -1.52 8.85 -9.21
N LYS A 202 -0.47 9.64 -9.45
CA LYS A 202 0.54 9.99 -8.44
C LYS A 202 -0.04 11.04 -7.49
N LEU A 203 0.17 10.86 -6.18
CA LEU A 203 -0.13 11.90 -5.21
C LEU A 203 0.75 13.13 -5.51
N LYS A 204 0.19 14.35 -5.41
CA LYS A 204 1.01 15.56 -5.47
C LYS A 204 1.97 15.53 -4.29
N LEU A 205 3.28 15.53 -4.59
CA LEU A 205 4.34 15.57 -3.58
C LEU A 205 4.14 16.84 -2.74
N LYS A 206 3.74 16.69 -1.48
CA LYS A 206 3.77 17.80 -0.52
C LYS A 206 5.22 17.90 -0.05
N GLY A 207 5.94 18.94 -0.47
CA GLY A 207 7.29 19.22 -0.01
C GLY A 207 7.28 19.39 1.50
N GLY A 208 7.73 18.37 2.23
CA GLY A 208 7.71 18.35 3.68
C GLY A 208 8.73 17.37 4.23
N ASN A 209 9.80 17.88 4.82
CA ASN A 209 10.87 17.12 5.46
C ASN A 209 10.47 16.63 6.87
N SER A 210 9.24 16.14 7.03
CA SER A 210 8.79 15.58 8.30
C SER A 210 9.37 14.17 8.45
N LYS A 211 10.61 14.07 8.94
CA LYS A 211 11.30 12.81 9.33
C LYS A 211 10.69 12.19 10.61
N LYS A 212 9.37 12.17 10.75
CA LYS A 212 8.74 11.50 11.88
C LYS A 212 8.69 10.02 11.55
N LEU A 213 9.47 9.21 12.28
CA LEU A 213 9.42 7.76 12.12
C LEU A 213 8.00 7.29 12.44
N SER A 214 7.44 6.47 11.55
CA SER A 214 6.23 5.73 11.87
C SER A 214 6.52 4.78 13.03
N LYS A 215 5.51 4.53 13.83
CA LYS A 215 5.54 3.48 14.85
C LYS A 215 5.35 2.11 14.19
N ASN A 216 5.82 1.07 14.85
CA ASN A 216 5.60 -0.32 14.49
C ASN A 216 6.04 -0.67 13.06
N LEU A 217 7.24 -0.22 12.68
CA LEU A 217 7.77 -0.42 11.32
C LEU A 217 8.17 -1.87 11.04
N PHE A 218 8.75 -2.56 12.03
CA PHE A 218 9.34 -3.89 11.89
C PHE A 218 9.13 -4.75 13.17
N PRO A 219 7.89 -5.04 13.59
CA PRO A 219 7.65 -5.70 14.87
C PRO A 219 8.23 -7.12 14.99
N TYR A 220 8.57 -7.77 13.87
CA TYR A 220 9.17 -9.10 13.83
C TYR A 220 10.66 -9.14 14.18
N ILE A 221 11.33 -8.00 14.32
CA ILE A 221 12.77 -7.98 14.62
C ILE A 221 13.04 -8.04 16.12
N SER A 222 14.17 -8.65 16.47
CA SER A 222 14.76 -8.56 17.80
C SER A 222 16.12 -7.86 17.68
N MET A 223 16.58 -7.18 18.75
CA MET A 223 17.84 -6.44 18.72
C MET A 223 18.65 -6.70 19.99
N ALA A 224 19.91 -7.08 19.81
CA ALA A 224 20.92 -7.17 20.85
C ALA A 224 21.99 -6.09 20.65
N LYS A 225 22.59 -5.64 21.76
CA LYS A 225 23.62 -4.59 21.77
C LYS A 225 24.80 -5.05 22.61
N THR A 226 26.01 -4.86 22.11
CA THR A 226 27.25 -5.14 22.83
C THR A 226 28.18 -3.94 22.71
N GLU A 227 28.69 -3.43 23.83
CA GLU A 227 29.64 -2.32 23.82
C GLU A 227 31.07 -2.85 23.70
N GLU A 228 31.84 -2.30 22.75
CA GLU A 228 33.25 -2.62 22.56
C GLU A 228 34.04 -1.36 22.19
N GLN A 229 35.06 -1.02 22.98
CA GLN A 229 36.08 0.00 22.65
C GLN A 229 35.52 1.31 22.05
N GLY A 230 34.49 1.90 22.68
CA GLY A 230 33.87 3.16 22.23
C GLY A 230 32.85 3.02 21.09
N ASN A 231 32.57 1.79 20.65
CA ASN A 231 31.55 1.46 19.68
C ASN A 231 30.45 0.58 20.29
N ILE A 232 29.33 0.50 19.59
CA ILE A 232 28.22 -0.41 19.90
C ILE A 232 28.07 -1.34 18.70
N ILE A 233 28.18 -2.64 18.95
CA ILE A 233 27.79 -3.68 18.02
C ILE A 233 26.28 -3.89 18.17
N VAL A 234 25.57 -3.75 17.05
CA VAL A 234 24.13 -3.96 16.97
C VAL A 234 23.88 -5.22 16.17
N GLU A 235 23.21 -6.19 16.79
CA GLU A 235 22.73 -7.41 16.12
C GLU A 235 21.21 -7.36 16.03
N ILE A 236 20.68 -7.52 14.82
CA ILE A 236 19.26 -7.48 14.51
C ILE A 236 18.85 -8.87 13.99
N GLU A 237 18.07 -9.60 14.78
CA GLU A 237 17.48 -10.87 14.38
C GLU A 237 16.29 -10.64 13.45
N ASN A 238 16.02 -11.60 12.55
CA ASN A 238 15.02 -11.48 11.48
C ASN A 238 15.21 -10.24 10.58
N CYS A 239 16.46 -9.76 10.47
CA CYS A 239 16.79 -8.63 9.61
C CYS A 239 16.67 -9.02 8.13
N ASN A 240 15.71 -8.39 7.45
CA ASN A 240 15.58 -8.47 5.99
C ASN A 240 16.20 -7.23 5.32
N LEU A 241 16.17 -7.20 3.99
CA LEU A 241 16.74 -6.12 3.20
C LEU A 241 16.12 -4.75 3.51
N ALA A 242 14.81 -4.68 3.79
CA ALA A 242 14.15 -3.44 4.14
C ALA A 242 14.60 -2.89 5.50
N VAL A 243 14.75 -3.77 6.49
CA VAL A 243 15.27 -3.40 7.82
C VAL A 243 16.70 -2.90 7.72
N GLU A 244 17.56 -3.58 6.94
CA GLU A 244 18.95 -3.16 6.73
C GLU A 244 19.04 -1.77 6.09
N GLU A 245 18.34 -1.54 4.97
CA GLU A 245 18.39 -0.28 4.25
C GLU A 245 17.84 0.88 5.08
N HIS A 246 16.72 0.64 5.79
CA HIS A 246 16.17 1.63 6.70
C HIS A 246 17.10 1.92 7.89
N PHE A 247 17.72 0.88 8.47
CA PHE A 247 18.67 1.05 9.56
C PHE A 247 19.92 1.83 9.12
N LEU A 248 20.51 1.49 7.98
CA LEU A 248 21.72 2.15 7.47
C LEU A 248 21.46 3.61 7.08
N GLU A 249 20.32 3.91 6.44
CA GLU A 249 19.94 5.28 6.11
C GLU A 249 19.68 6.10 7.39
N TYR A 250 18.96 5.52 8.36
CA TYR A 250 18.72 6.20 9.62
C TYR A 250 20.02 6.40 10.41
N MET A 251 20.87 5.38 10.45
CA MET A 251 22.18 5.37 11.11
C MET A 251 23.29 5.70 10.11
N GLN A 252 23.27 6.88 9.51
CA GLN A 252 24.21 7.35 8.46
C GLN A 252 25.72 7.06 8.66
N LYS A 253 26.18 6.82 9.90
CA LYS A 253 27.59 6.46 10.22
C LYS A 253 27.77 5.00 10.65
N ALA A 254 26.75 4.16 10.48
CA ALA A 254 26.81 2.73 10.77
C ALA A 254 27.65 2.02 9.71
N ARG A 255 28.51 1.12 10.17
CA ARG A 255 29.27 0.23 9.30
C ARG A 255 28.62 -1.15 9.32
N LYS A 256 28.16 -1.61 8.16
CA LYS A 256 27.70 -2.98 7.96
C LYS A 256 28.86 -3.96 8.07
N LEU A 257 28.72 -4.98 8.92
CA LEU A 257 29.62 -6.14 8.96
C LEU A 257 29.06 -7.29 8.13
N LYS A 258 27.79 -7.62 8.38
CA LYS A 258 26.98 -8.58 7.61
C LYS A 258 25.51 -8.22 7.77
N LEU A 259 24.62 -8.88 7.01
CA LEU A 259 23.18 -8.69 7.17
C LEU A 259 22.78 -8.90 8.63
N GLY A 260 22.12 -7.91 9.22
CA GLY A 260 21.70 -7.93 10.62
C GLY A 260 22.82 -7.69 11.63
N LYS A 261 24.04 -7.33 11.24
CA LYS A 261 25.12 -6.99 12.19
C LYS A 261 25.88 -5.73 11.77
N TYR A 262 25.88 -4.75 12.66
CA TYR A 262 26.39 -3.40 12.40
C TYR A 262 27.26 -2.90 13.54
N ILE A 263 28.19 -2.01 13.22
CA ILE A 263 28.96 -1.23 14.20
C ILE A 263 28.51 0.23 14.11
N ILE A 264 28.20 0.85 15.24
CA ILE A 264 27.92 2.28 15.35
C ILE A 264 28.80 2.93 16.44
N SER A 265 29.07 4.23 16.31
CA SER A 265 29.71 5.00 17.38
C SER A 265 28.82 5.09 18.61
N LYS A 266 29.41 5.07 19.82
CA LYS A 266 28.67 5.23 21.09
C LYS A 266 27.90 6.55 21.16
N GLU A 267 28.32 7.58 20.44
CA GLU A 267 27.61 8.86 20.30
C GLU A 267 26.18 8.69 19.73
N LEU A 268 25.92 7.61 19.00
CA LEU A 268 24.63 7.32 18.38
C LEU A 268 23.69 6.50 19.27
N ALA A 269 24.05 6.22 20.53
CA ALA A 269 23.26 5.41 21.45
C ALA A 269 21.81 5.92 21.60
N GLY A 270 21.62 7.22 21.83
CA GLY A 270 20.28 7.81 21.94
C GLY A 270 19.48 7.70 20.62
N LYS A 271 20.15 7.84 19.48
CA LYS A 271 19.51 7.66 18.16
C LYS A 271 19.11 6.20 17.93
N LEU A 272 19.94 5.24 18.40
CA LEU A 272 19.63 3.81 18.38
C LEU A 272 18.38 3.47 19.19
N GLU A 273 18.21 4.06 20.37
CA GLU A 273 17.01 3.87 21.17
C GLU A 273 15.75 4.39 20.48
N ILE A 274 15.80 5.57 19.87
CA ILE A 274 14.67 6.13 19.10
C ILE A 274 14.28 5.21 17.95
N TRP A 275 15.26 4.71 17.20
CA TRP A 275 15.00 3.78 16.09
C TRP A 275 14.41 2.45 16.60
N GLN A 276 14.97 1.90 17.67
CA GLN A 276 14.50 0.65 18.26
C GLN A 276 13.05 0.76 18.75
N GLN A 277 12.69 1.90 19.37
CA GLN A 277 11.31 2.17 19.77
C GLN A 277 10.40 2.24 18.55
N ALA A 278 10.75 2.98 17.50
CA ALA A 278 9.90 3.06 16.32
C ALA A 278 9.82 1.76 15.50
N ALA A 279 10.83 0.90 15.58
CA ALA A 279 10.81 -0.40 14.92
C ALA A 279 9.80 -1.37 15.57
N LYS A 280 9.61 -1.30 16.91
CA LYS A 280 8.78 -2.25 17.68
C LYS A 280 7.46 -1.69 18.21
N SER A 281 7.44 -0.42 18.63
CA SER A 281 6.36 0.22 19.40
C SER A 281 5.40 1.01 18.55
#